data_AF-A0A1I3NVG3-F1
#
_entry.id   AF-A0A1I3NVG3-F1
#
_cell.length_a   1.000
_cell.length_b   1.000
_cell.length_c   1.000
_cell.angle_alpha   90.00
_cell.angle_beta   90.00
_cell.angle_gamma   90.00
#
_symmetry.space_group_name_H-M   'P 1'
#
loop_
_entity.id
_entity.type
_entity.pdbx_description
1 polymer ?
#
loop_
_entity_poly.entity_id
_entity_poly.type
_entity_poly.pdbx_seq_one_letter_code
_entity_poly.pdbx_strand_id
1 'polypeptide(L)'
;MEAGACSEVAMNIYRHTFVSECPADGDQIVYRLEIQSEVMIRVEHIRTATALIKRGYHEDIADQLHHRFGGRQHIVAVHQGVEVETVRVSA
;
A
#
# COMPACT_ATOMS: atom_id res chain seq x y z
N MET A 1 -2.20 -15.33 40.87
CA MET A 1 -1.91 -15.86 39.52
C MET A 1 -2.80 -15.07 38.57
N GLU A 2 -2.26 -14.01 37.97
CA GLU A 2 -3.01 -13.23 36.97
C GLU A 2 -2.91 -13.95 35.63
N ALA A 3 -4.07 -14.33 35.08
CA ALA A 3 -4.16 -14.77 33.70
C ALA A 3 -3.87 -13.55 32.82
N GLY A 4 -2.70 -13.54 32.17
CA GLY A 4 -2.39 -12.55 31.14
C GLY A 4 -3.41 -12.70 30.02
N ALA A 5 -4.25 -11.67 29.85
CA ALA A 5 -5.18 -11.60 28.73
C ALA A 5 -4.37 -11.59 27.43
N CYS A 6 -4.52 -12.65 26.63
CA CYS A 6 -4.06 -12.66 25.24
C CYS A 6 -4.96 -11.67 24.50
N SER A 7 -4.49 -10.43 24.28
CA SER A 7 -5.22 -9.47 23.48
C SER A 7 -5.29 -10.01 22.04
N GLU A 8 -6.50 -10.26 21.53
CA GLU A 8 -6.68 -10.55 20.11
C GLU A 8 -6.16 -9.36 19.29
N VAL A 9 -5.11 -9.61 18.50
CA VAL A 9 -4.62 -8.65 17.53
C VAL A 9 -5.54 -8.74 16.31
N ALA A 10 -6.43 -7.75 16.17
CA ALA A 10 -7.32 -7.68 15.02
C ALA A 10 -6.55 -7.15 13.80
N MET A 11 -6.46 -7.95 12.74
CA MET A 11 -5.83 -7.55 11.48
C MET A 11 -6.86 -6.88 10.55
N ASN A 12 -6.68 -5.59 10.27
CA ASN A 12 -7.48 -4.87 9.28
C ASN A 12 -6.86 -5.02 7.89
N ILE A 13 -7.66 -5.30 6.87
CA ILE A 13 -7.21 -5.40 5.48
C ILE A 13 -7.89 -4.34 4.62
N TYR A 14 -7.09 -3.44 4.07
CA TYR A 14 -7.53 -2.36 3.19
C TYR A 14 -7.14 -2.68 1.75
N ARG A 15 -8.06 -2.49 0.81
CA ARG A 15 -7.78 -2.64 -0.62
C ARG A 15 -8.24 -1.42 -1.39
N HIS A 16 -7.38 -0.91 -2.27
CA HIS A 16 -7.67 0.26 -3.08
C HIS A 16 -6.96 0.20 -4.42
N THR A 17 -7.65 0.69 -5.46
CA THR A 17 -7.09 0.84 -6.80
C THR A 17 -6.87 2.32 -7.09
N PHE A 18 -5.70 2.67 -7.62
CA PHE A 18 -5.37 4.03 -8.02
C PHE A 18 -4.53 4.05 -9.30
N VAL A 19 -4.40 5.23 -9.90
CA VAL A 19 -3.63 5.44 -11.13
C VAL A 19 -2.49 6.41 -10.87
N SER A 20 -1.31 6.10 -11.40
CA SER A 20 -0.16 7.02 -11.40
C SER A 20 0.55 6.97 -12.75
N GLU A 21 1.17 8.08 -13.14
CA GLU A 21 1.97 8.18 -14.36
C GLU A 21 3.36 7.57 -14.15
N CYS A 22 3.80 6.72 -15.09
CA CYS A 22 5.18 6.26 -15.13
C CYS A 22 6.10 7.40 -15.57
N PRO A 23 7.16 7.71 -14.81
CA PRO A 23 8.06 8.79 -15.19
C PRO A 23 8.93 8.48 -16.42
N ALA A 24 9.06 7.21 -16.82
CA ALA A 24 9.93 6.80 -17.93
C ALA A 24 9.28 6.99 -19.31
N ASP A 25 7.98 6.74 -19.44
CA ASP A 25 7.26 6.77 -20.73
C ASP A 25 5.94 7.56 -20.71
N GLY A 26 5.48 8.01 -19.53
CA GLY A 26 4.24 8.78 -19.39
C GLY A 26 2.98 7.93 -19.36
N ASP A 27 3.08 6.60 -19.29
CA ASP A 27 1.91 5.72 -19.24
C ASP A 27 1.16 5.83 -17.91
N GLN A 28 -0.17 5.75 -17.99
CA GLN A 28 -1.03 5.68 -16.82
C GLN A 28 -1.10 4.23 -16.33
N ILE A 29 -0.45 3.94 -15.20
CA ILE A 29 -0.42 2.61 -14.59
C ILE A 29 -1.53 2.48 -13.55
N VAL A 30 -2.30 1.39 -13.62
CA VAL A 30 -3.30 1.02 -12.62
C VAL A 30 -2.67 0.13 -11.56
N TYR A 31 -2.64 0.61 -10.33
CA TYR A 31 -2.10 -0.09 -9.17
C TYR A 31 -3.22 -0.71 -8.32
N ARG A 32 -3.02 -1.94 -7.85
CA ARG A 32 -3.80 -2.58 -6.78
C ARG A 32 -2.97 -2.57 -5.50
N LEU A 33 -3.43 -1.82 -4.51
CA LEU A 33 -2.82 -1.71 -3.18
C LEU A 33 -3.60 -2.56 -2.17
N GLU A 34 -2.87 -3.35 -1.38
CA GLU A 34 -3.33 -3.98 -0.15
C GLU A 34 -2.46 -3.52 1.03
N ILE A 35 -3.10 -3.14 2.14
CA ILE A 35 -2.43 -2.85 3.41
C ILE A 35 -3.08 -3.71 4.49
N GLN A 36 -2.26 -4.46 5.22
CA GLN A 36 -2.66 -5.20 6.41
C GLN A 36 -2.09 -4.50 7.64
N SER A 37 -2.95 -4.12 8.58
CA SER A 37 -2.57 -3.32 9.76
C SER A 37 -3.34 -3.72 11.02
N GLU A 38 -2.60 -3.85 12.13
CA GLU A 38 -3.16 -4.09 13.46
C GLU A 38 -3.86 -2.85 14.04
N VAL A 39 -3.50 -1.67 13.54
CA VAL A 39 -4.14 -0.39 13.90
C VAL A 39 -5.08 0.08 12.79
N MET A 40 -6.13 0.78 13.18
CA MET A 40 -7.09 1.35 12.23
C MET A 40 -6.42 2.46 11.40
N ILE A 41 -6.48 2.31 10.08
CA ILE A 41 -6.13 3.34 9.11
C ILE A 41 -7.43 3.96 8.57
N ARG A 42 -7.52 5.29 8.64
CA ARG A 42 -8.61 6.05 8.03
C ARG A 42 -8.64 5.85 6.52
N VAL A 43 -9.76 5.38 5.97
CA VAL A 43 -9.90 5.09 4.54
C VAL A 43 -9.72 6.33 3.67
N GLU A 44 -10.13 7.49 4.18
CA GLU A 44 -9.91 8.80 3.56
C GLU A 44 -8.41 9.13 3.46
N HIS A 45 -7.58 8.70 4.41
CA HIS A 45 -6.13 8.92 4.32
C HIS A 45 -5.51 8.08 3.21
N ILE A 46 -5.95 6.82 3.03
CA ILE A 46 -5.51 5.96 1.93
C ILE A 46 -5.89 6.59 0.60
N ARG A 47 -7.17 6.98 0.43
CA ARG A 47 -7.67 7.62 -0.79
C ARG A 47 -6.93 8.92 -1.11
N THR A 48 -6.70 9.77 -0.11
CA THR A 48 -5.98 11.04 -0.31
C THR A 48 -4.51 10.78 -0.64
N ALA A 49 -3.84 9.84 0.03
CA ALA A 49 -2.44 9.54 -0.25
C ALA A 49 -2.24 9.04 -1.67
N THR A 50 -3.02 8.05 -2.11
CA THR A 50 -2.91 7.51 -3.47
C THR A 50 -3.30 8.54 -4.53
N ALA A 51 -4.30 9.39 -4.26
CA ALA A 51 -4.67 10.45 -5.19
C ALA A 51 -3.60 11.54 -5.36
N LEU A 52 -2.70 11.73 -4.38
CA LEU A 52 -1.60 12.70 -4.47
C LEU A 52 -0.40 12.17 -5.26
N ILE A 53 -0.28 10.85 -5.42
CA ILE A 53 0.81 10.20 -6.15
C ILE A 53 0.50 10.27 -7.65
N LYS A 54 0.82 11.42 -8.27
CA LYS A 54 0.55 11.67 -9.69
C LYS A 54 1.51 10.97 -10.63
N ARG A 55 2.77 10.83 -10.20
CA ARG A 55 3.86 10.27 -10.99
C ARG A 55 4.90 9.64 -10.07
N GLY A 56 5.46 8.48 -10.44
CA GLY A 56 6.52 7.83 -9.68
C GLY A 56 6.84 6.42 -10.18
N TYR A 57 8.02 5.90 -9.81
CA TYR A 57 8.35 4.49 -10.04
C TYR A 57 7.60 3.59 -9.05
N HIS A 58 7.31 2.35 -9.45
CA HIS A 58 6.53 1.39 -8.66
C HIS A 58 7.09 1.22 -7.24
N GLU A 59 8.40 1.04 -7.13
CA GLU A 59 9.10 0.81 -5.87
C GLU A 59 9.10 2.06 -4.97
N ASP A 60 9.28 3.25 -5.55
CA ASP A 60 9.22 4.52 -4.82
C ASP A 60 7.82 4.80 -4.28
N ILE A 61 6.79 4.48 -5.07
CA ILE A 61 5.39 4.57 -4.66
C ILE A 61 5.13 3.60 -3.49
N ALA A 62 5.65 2.38 -3.58
CA ALA A 62 5.56 1.39 -2.52
C ALA A 62 6.24 1.86 -1.23
N ASP A 63 7.41 2.49 -1.33
CA ASP A 63 8.15 3.01 -0.17
C ASP A 63 7.42 4.18 0.48
N GLN A 64 6.90 5.11 -0.31
CA GLN A 64 6.11 6.25 0.20
C GLN A 64 4.85 5.79 0.94
N LEU A 65 4.10 4.84 0.37
CA LEU A 65 2.88 4.32 0.97
C LEU A 65 3.17 3.52 2.24
N HIS A 66 4.21 2.66 2.22
CA HIS A 66 4.61 1.92 3.41
C HIS A 66 5.13 2.83 4.52
N HIS A 67 5.95 3.84 4.20
CA HIS A 67 6.42 4.81 5.19
C HIS A 67 5.27 5.55 5.86
N ARG A 68 4.19 5.84 5.10
CA ARG A 68 3.02 6.55 5.61
C ARG A 68 2.08 5.69 6.45
N PHE A 69 1.87 4.43 6.07
CA PHE A 69 0.82 3.58 6.65
C PHE A 69 1.34 2.43 7.50
N GLY A 70 2.63 2.09 7.39
CA GLY A 70 3.22 0.94 8.06
C GLY A 70 2.60 -0.39 7.62
N GLY A 71 2.61 -1.36 8.55
CA GLY A 71 1.98 -2.66 8.37
C GLY A 71 2.62 -3.51 7.26
N ARG A 72 1.90 -4.55 6.82
CA ARG A 72 2.29 -5.32 5.64
C ARG A 72 1.60 -4.72 4.42
N GLN A 73 2.39 -4.16 3.51
CA GLN A 73 1.91 -3.61 2.24
C GLN A 73 2.21 -4.57 1.09
N HIS A 74 1.26 -4.76 0.20
CA HIS A 74 1.45 -5.39 -1.12
C HIS A 74 0.89 -4.48 -2.21
N ILE A 75 1.69 -4.15 -3.21
CA ILE A 75 1.27 -3.36 -4.36
C ILE A 75 1.62 -4.09 -5.65
N VAL A 76 0.65 -4.14 -6.57
CA VAL A 76 0.74 -4.85 -7.85
C VAL A 76 0.30 -3.95 -8.98
N ALA A 77 1.01 -4.00 -10.10
CA ALA A 77 0.64 -3.34 -11.34
C ALA A 77 1.16 -4.11 -12.55
N VAL A 78 0.60 -3.82 -13.73
CA VAL A 78 1.15 -4.25 -15.02
C VAL A 78 1.62 -3.03 -15.78
N HIS A 79 2.86 -3.04 -16.24
CA HIS A 79 3.45 -1.96 -17.02
C HIS A 79 4.16 -2.55 -18.24
N GLN A 80 3.81 -2.08 -19.44
CA GLN A 80 4.38 -2.58 -20.71
C GLN A 80 4.31 -4.12 -20.86
N GLY A 81 3.24 -4.73 -20.34
CA GLY A 81 3.03 -6.19 -20.37
C GLY A 81 3.77 -6.98 -19.29
N VAL A 82 4.52 -6.32 -18.40
CA VAL A 82 5.21 -6.94 -17.26
C VAL A 82 4.42 -6.69 -15.98
N GLU A 83 4.10 -7.75 -15.25
CA GLU A 83 3.55 -7.63 -13.89
C GLU A 83 4.69 -7.36 -12.90
N VAL A 84 4.52 -6.32 -12.09
CA VAL A 84 5.46 -5.94 -11.03
C VAL A 84 4.73 -6.00 -9.70
N GLU A 85 5.33 -6.68 -8.75
CA GLU A 85 4.84 -6.78 -7.39
C GLU A 85 5.89 -6.27 -6.40
N THR A 86 5.45 -5.51 -5.41
CA THR A 86 6.30 -5.12 -4.28
C THR A 86 5.59 -5.42 -2.97
N VAL A 87 6.30 -6.12 -2.08
CA VAL A 87 5.88 -6.36 -0.70
C VAL A 87 6.80 -5.59 0.23
N ARG A 88 6.21 -4.89 1.21
CA ARG A 88 6.92 -4.30 2.35
C ARG A 88 6.34 -4.86 3.63
N VAL A 89 7.23 -5.18 4.57
CA VAL A 89 6.88 -5.66 5.90
C VAL A 89 7.56 -4.74 6.89
N SER A 90 6.82 -4.24 7.88
CA SER A 90 7.43 -3.63 9.05
C SER A 90 8.21 -4.70 9.84
N ALA A 91 9.42 -4.36 10.26
CA ALA A 91 10.20 -5.16 11.22
C ALA A 91 9.67 -4.96 12.64
#